data_AF-A0A650CJR2-F1
#
_entry.id   AF-A0A650CJR2-F1
#
_cell.length_a   1.000
_cell.length_b   1.000
_cell.length_c   1.000
_cell.angle_alpha   90.00
_cell.angle_beta   90.00
_cell.angle_gamma   90.00
#
_symmetry.space_group_name_H-M   'P 1'
#
loop_
_entity.id
_entity.type
_entity.pdbx_description
1 polymer ?
#
loop_
_entity_poly.entity_id
_entity_poly.type
_entity_poly.pdbx_seq_one_letter_code
_entity_poly.pdbx_strand_id
1 'polypeptide(L)'
;MKWKKILIIGIFLLLFSIGLGDYLLTLNYNEIVLKPYQSTTISQAEVLANGPIRAQSIAGTLVEGTNTYSVISGPAVLINNNTKPISLVVIPNNLLLEIDYLLILISFGMILISALLLFYNKVAKRR
;
A
#
# COMPACT_ATOMS: atom_id res chain seq x y z
N MET A 1 -24.75 4.41 -24.56
CA MET A 1 -25.34 4.50 -23.21
C MET A 1 -24.60 3.66 -22.16
N LYS A 2 -24.17 2.42 -22.47
CA LYS A 2 -23.56 1.51 -21.49
C LYS A 2 -22.21 1.99 -20.90
N TRP A 3 -21.32 2.57 -21.71
CA TRP A 3 -20.01 3.07 -21.23
C TRP A 3 -20.13 4.18 -20.18
N LYS A 4 -21.11 5.09 -20.32
CA LYS A 4 -21.35 6.17 -19.33
C LYS A 4 -21.67 5.61 -17.94
N LYS A 5 -22.48 4.54 -17.88
CA LYS A 5 -22.83 3.88 -16.61
C LYS A 5 -21.62 3.22 -15.97
N ILE A 6 -20.81 2.50 -16.76
CA ILE A 6 -19.55 1.89 -16.30
C ILE A 6 -18.59 2.95 -15.76
N LEU A 7 -18.48 4.10 -16.44
CA LEU A 7 -17.63 5.21 -15.99
C LEU A 7 -18.08 5.76 -14.63
N ILE A 8 -19.38 6.04 -14.47
CA ILE A 8 -19.92 6.60 -13.22
C ILE A 8 -19.71 5.63 -12.06
N ILE A 9 -19.99 4.33 -12.27
CA ILE A 9 -19.79 3.29 -11.26
C ILE A 9 -18.30 3.19 -10.89
N GLY A 10 -17.41 3.19 -11.89
CA GLY A 10 -15.97 3.13 -11.66
C GLY A 10 -15.42 4.33 -10.88
N ILE A 11 -15.87 5.54 -11.20
CA ILE A 11 -15.47 6.75 -10.47
C ILE A 11 -15.99 6.71 -9.03
N PHE A 12 -17.24 6.30 -8.82
CA PHE A 12 -17.82 6.24 -7.49
C PHE A 12 -17.11 5.22 -6.60
N LEU A 13 -16.84 4.02 -7.12
CA LEU A 13 -16.07 3.00 -6.41
C LEU A 13 -14.65 3.46 -6.11
N LEU A 14 -13.99 4.15 -7.05
CA LEU A 14 -12.65 4.69 -6.83
C LEU A 14 -12.64 5.69 -5.68
N LEU A 15 -13.57 6.65 -5.67
CA LEU A 15 -13.66 7.66 -4.61
C LEU A 15 -13.98 7.03 -3.25
N PHE A 16 -14.88 6.04 -3.23
CA PHE A 16 -15.21 5.31 -2.03
C PHE A 16 -14.00 4.55 -1.47
N SER A 17 -13.27 3.83 -2.31
CA SER A 17 -12.05 3.12 -1.90
C SER A 17 -10.97 4.06 -1.41
N ILE A 18 -10.72 5.18 -2.08
CA ILE A 18 -9.72 6.16 -1.60
C ILE A 18 -10.05 6.63 -0.17
N GLY A 19 -11.32 6.93 0.11
CA GLY A 19 -11.74 7.33 1.46
C GLY A 19 -11.66 6.20 2.49
N LEU A 20 -12.05 4.98 2.10
CA LEU A 20 -11.96 3.80 2.97
C LEU A 20 -10.50 3.43 3.27
N GLY A 21 -9.64 3.43 2.26
CA GLY A 21 -8.22 3.15 2.38
C GLY A 21 -7.51 4.13 3.30
N ASP A 22 -7.76 5.43 3.17
CA ASP A 22 -7.17 6.46 4.05
C ASP A 22 -7.59 6.28 5.52
N TYR A 23 -8.87 5.95 5.74
CA TYR A 23 -9.38 5.62 7.08
C TYR A 23 -8.72 4.35 7.64
N LEU A 24 -8.61 3.28 6.85
CA LEU A 24 -7.96 2.04 7.25
C LEU A 24 -6.48 2.23 7.55
N LEU A 25 -5.77 3.03 6.75
CA LEU A 25 -4.37 3.38 6.99
C LEU A 25 -4.23 4.11 8.33
N THR A 26 -5.10 5.09 8.60
CA THR A 26 -5.07 5.86 9.86
C THR A 26 -5.21 4.97 11.10
N LEU A 27 -6.06 3.93 11.04
CA LEU A 27 -6.26 3.00 12.16
C LEU A 27 -5.09 2.02 12.36
N ASN A 28 -4.39 1.67 11.29
CA ASN A 28 -3.33 0.66 11.32
C ASN A 28 -1.92 1.28 11.37
N TYR A 29 -1.82 2.60 11.25
CA TYR A 29 -0.57 3.34 11.33
C TYR A 29 -0.02 3.30 12.76
N ASN A 30 1.13 2.65 12.93
CA ASN A 30 1.87 2.65 14.19
C ASN A 30 3.25 3.27 14.00
N GLU A 31 3.55 4.33 14.74
CA GLU A 31 4.87 4.93 14.76
C GLU A 31 5.67 4.37 15.95
N ILE A 32 6.84 3.80 15.66
CA ILE A 32 7.76 3.26 16.66
C ILE A 32 9.05 4.07 16.59
N VAL A 33 9.42 4.69 17.72
CA VAL A 33 10.72 5.37 17.84
C VAL A 33 11.74 4.40 18.43
N LEU A 34 12.69 3.96 17.61
CA LEU A 34 13.85 3.17 18.03
C LEU A 34 14.95 4.09 18.54
N LYS A 35 15.32 3.97 19.82
CA LYS A 35 16.49 4.68 20.36
C LYS A 35 17.79 4.13 19.76
N PRO A 36 18.91 4.86 19.87
CA PRO A 36 20.22 4.40 19.39
C PRO A 36 20.56 3.02 19.91
N TYR A 37 21.09 2.16 19.04
CA TYR A 37 21.54 0.80 19.34
C TYR A 37 20.46 -0.13 19.90
N GLN A 38 19.19 0.18 19.66
CA GLN A 38 18.07 -0.69 20.02
C GLN A 38 17.56 -1.48 18.82
N SER A 39 16.86 -2.57 19.12
CA SER A 39 16.17 -3.39 18.15
C SER A 39 14.70 -3.56 18.52
N THR A 40 13.87 -3.79 17.50
CA THR A 40 12.48 -4.21 17.66
C THR A 40 12.21 -5.40 16.74
N THR A 41 11.24 -6.22 17.11
CA THR A 41 10.78 -7.34 16.29
C THR A 41 9.43 -7.00 15.70
N ILE A 42 9.29 -7.15 14.38
CA ILE A 42 8.07 -6.88 13.64
C ILE A 42 7.73 -8.12 12.81
N SER A 43 6.44 -8.42 12.70
CA SER A 43 5.94 -9.55 11.92
C SER A 43 4.81 -9.07 11.02
N GLN A 44 4.77 -9.59 9.78
CA GLN A 44 3.66 -9.37 8.83
C GLN A 44 3.28 -7.89 8.71
N ALA A 45 4.25 -7.05 8.32
CA ALA A 45 4.04 -5.62 8.19
C ALA A 45 4.97 -5.03 7.14
N GLU A 46 4.55 -3.91 6.57
CA GLU A 46 5.41 -3.00 5.84
C GLU A 46 5.93 -1.93 6.78
N VAL A 47 7.22 -1.64 6.69
CA VAL A 47 7.90 -0.69 7.57
C VAL A 47 8.63 0.33 6.73
N LEU A 48 8.32 1.61 6.96
CA LEU A 48 9.05 2.73 6.38
C LEU A 48 9.92 3.34 7.48
N ALA A 49 11.24 3.29 7.27
CA ALA A 49 12.22 3.89 8.19
C ALA A 49 12.64 5.27 7.68
N ASN A 50 12.69 6.26 8.57
CA ASN A 50 13.19 7.60 8.21
C ASN A 50 14.73 7.69 8.28
N GLY A 51 15.41 6.63 7.85
CA GLY A 51 16.86 6.51 7.89
C GLY A 51 17.32 5.06 7.76
N PRO A 52 18.64 4.85 7.57
CA PRO A 52 19.19 3.52 7.37
C PRO A 52 19.06 2.71 8.66
N ILE A 53 18.40 1.56 8.54
CA ILE A 53 18.35 0.54 9.60
C ILE A 53 18.90 -0.76 9.06
N ARG A 54 19.36 -1.63 9.97
CA ARG A 54 19.68 -3.00 9.61
C ARG A 54 18.47 -3.86 9.88
N ALA A 55 18.02 -4.61 8.88
CA ALA A 55 16.95 -5.58 9.03
C ALA A 55 17.50 -7.01 8.93
N GLN A 56 16.86 -7.94 9.62
CA GLN A 56 17.20 -9.35 9.56
C GLN A 56 15.94 -10.19 9.76
N SER A 57 15.61 -11.05 8.81
CA SER A 57 14.56 -12.06 9.02
C SER A 57 15.04 -13.11 10.03
N ILE A 58 14.21 -13.41 11.04
CA ILE A 58 14.43 -14.55 11.95
C ILE A 58 13.88 -15.83 11.30
N ALA A 59 12.69 -15.72 10.72
CA ALA A 59 12.06 -16.77 9.93
C ALA A 59 11.15 -16.13 8.90
N GLY A 60 11.09 -16.70 7.70
CA GLY A 60 10.23 -16.26 6.61
C GLY A 60 10.90 -15.32 5.62
N THR A 61 10.12 -14.39 5.07
CA THR A 61 10.53 -13.56 3.92
C THR A 61 10.49 -12.08 4.29
N LEU A 62 11.66 -11.45 4.17
CA LEU A 62 11.87 -10.01 4.30
C LEU A 62 12.37 -9.47 2.96
N VAL A 63 11.72 -8.43 2.46
CA VAL A 63 12.17 -7.70 1.27
C VAL A 63 12.62 -6.32 1.69
N GLU A 64 13.88 -6.00 1.39
CA GLU A 64 14.49 -4.71 1.73
C GLU A 64 14.54 -3.81 0.50
N GLY A 65 14.00 -2.60 0.63
CA GLY A 65 14.19 -1.47 -0.27
C GLY A 65 15.11 -0.43 0.34
N THR A 66 15.20 0.76 -0.27
CA THR A 66 16.13 1.82 0.18
C THR A 66 15.84 2.29 1.61
N ASN A 67 14.56 2.43 1.97
CA ASN A 67 14.10 2.84 3.30
C ASN A 67 12.81 2.09 3.71
N THR A 68 12.43 1.07 2.93
CA THR A 68 11.21 0.29 3.11
C THR A 68 11.56 -1.15 3.36
N TYR A 69 10.85 -1.80 4.28
CA TYR A 69 11.09 -3.17 4.69
C TYR A 69 9.75 -3.90 4.76
N SER A 70 9.53 -4.86 3.86
CA SER A 70 8.29 -5.62 3.81
C SER A 70 8.52 -7.00 4.43
N VAL A 71 7.93 -7.22 5.60
CA VAL A 71 7.92 -8.52 6.30
C VAL A 71 6.71 -9.29 5.81
N ILE A 72 6.90 -10.18 4.84
CA ILE A 72 5.81 -10.92 4.18
C ILE A 72 5.37 -12.10 5.06
N SER A 73 6.34 -12.80 5.65
CA SER A 73 6.09 -13.96 6.51
C SER A 73 7.10 -14.05 7.64
N GLY A 74 6.62 -14.55 8.79
CA GLY A 74 7.39 -14.69 10.03
C GLY A 74 7.89 -13.36 10.62
N PRO A 75 8.66 -13.41 11.71
CA PRO A 75 9.21 -12.22 12.36
C PRO A 75 10.55 -11.78 11.75
N ALA A 76 10.76 -10.47 11.70
CA ALA A 76 12.02 -9.82 11.37
C ALA A 76 12.45 -8.88 12.50
N VAL A 77 13.76 -8.80 12.75
CA VAL A 77 14.36 -7.85 13.68
C VAL A 77 14.83 -6.64 12.90
N LEU A 78 14.42 -5.46 13.35
CA LEU A 78 14.92 -4.18 12.87
C LEU A 78 15.83 -3.57 13.94
N ILE A 79 17.02 -3.16 13.54
CA ILE A 79 18.07 -2.69 14.44
C ILE A 79 18.47 -1.28 14.03
N ASN A 80 18.36 -0.34 14.98
CA ASN A 80 18.91 1.00 14.85
C ASN A 80 20.40 0.97 15.22
N ASN A 81 21.29 0.93 14.23
CA ASN A 81 22.74 1.00 14.43
C ASN A 81 23.29 2.44 14.45
N ASN A 82 22.43 3.45 14.42
CA ASN A 82 22.81 4.85 14.41
C ASN A 82 22.93 5.40 15.84
N THR A 83 23.65 6.52 15.96
CA THR A 83 23.81 7.29 17.21
C THR A 83 22.59 8.15 17.56
N LYS A 84 21.61 8.26 16.66
CA LYS A 84 20.39 9.04 16.82
C LYS A 84 19.15 8.14 16.80
N PRO A 85 18.04 8.54 17.44
CA PRO A 85 16.76 7.85 17.31
C PRO A 85 16.28 7.83 15.85
N ILE A 86 15.59 6.77 15.46
CA ILE A 86 14.94 6.62 14.15
C ILE A 86 13.46 6.35 14.39
N SER A 87 12.62 7.01 13.60
CA SER A 87 11.19 6.70 13.55
C SER A 87 10.93 5.64 12.46
N LEU A 88 10.16 4.63 12.85
CA LEU A 88 9.63 3.60 11.98
C LEU A 88 8.12 3.77 11.89
N VAL A 89 7.63 3.90 10.67
CA VAL A 89 6.20 3.78 10.38
C VAL A 89 5.92 2.33 10.06
N VAL A 90 5.12 1.67 10.88
CA VAL A 90 4.74 0.27 10.75
C VAL A 90 3.29 0.19 10.31
N ILE A 91 3.07 -0.43 9.16
CA ILE A 91 1.76 -0.69 8.58
C ILE A 91 1.58 -2.22 8.58
N PRO A 92 0.84 -2.80 9.55
CA PRO A 92 0.54 -4.22 9.56
C PRO A 92 -0.14 -4.66 8.26
N ASN A 93 0.20 -5.86 7.80
CA ASN A 93 -0.51 -6.49 6.70
C ASN A 93 -1.96 -6.74 7.14
N ASN A 94 -2.88 -5.91 6.67
CA ASN A 94 -4.29 -5.99 7.00
C ASN A 94 -5.07 -6.43 5.77
N LEU A 95 -5.80 -7.55 5.90
CA LEU A 95 -6.64 -8.08 4.83
C LEU A 95 -7.62 -7.04 4.27
N LEU A 96 -8.15 -6.15 5.12
CA LEU A 96 -9.06 -5.08 4.69
C LEU A 96 -8.36 -4.07 3.78
N LEU A 97 -7.10 -3.73 4.07
CA LEU A 97 -6.32 -2.80 3.28
C LEU A 97 -5.94 -3.42 1.93
N GLU A 98 -5.62 -4.72 1.91
CA GLU A 98 -5.38 -5.48 0.68
C GLU A 98 -6.63 -5.55 -0.22
N ILE A 99 -7.80 -5.81 0.37
CA ILE A 99 -9.08 -5.78 -0.34
C ILE A 99 -9.37 -4.39 -0.91
N ASP A 100 -9.08 -3.33 -0.16
CA ASP A 100 -9.29 -1.96 -0.63
C ASP A 100 -8.38 -1.63 -1.83
N TYR A 101 -7.09 -1.99 -1.78
CA TYR A 101 -6.19 -1.84 -2.93
C TYR A 101 -6.68 -2.61 -4.17
N LEU A 102 -7.23 -3.80 -3.99
CA LEU A 102 -7.82 -4.56 -5.08
C LEU A 102 -9.08 -3.88 -5.65
N LEU A 103 -9.89 -3.26 -4.78
CA LEU A 103 -11.06 -2.49 -5.19
C LEU A 103 -10.67 -1.23 -5.98
N ILE A 104 -9.58 -0.54 -5.60
CA ILE A 104 -8.99 0.57 -6.37
C ILE A 104 -8.57 0.08 -7.77
N LEU A 105 -7.88 -1.06 -7.85
CA LEU A 105 -7.43 -1.63 -9.12
C LEU A 105 -8.60 -1.94 -10.06
N ILE A 106 -9.65 -2.59 -9.55
CA ILE A 106 -10.87 -2.90 -10.33
C ILE A 106 -11.54 -1.61 -10.80
N SER A 107 -11.66 -0.62 -9.92
CA SER A 107 -12.27 0.68 -10.22
C SER A 107 -11.53 1.40 -11.33
N PHE A 108 -10.20 1.43 -11.26
CA PHE A 108 -9.35 2.00 -12.30
C PHE A 108 -9.51 1.24 -13.64
N GLY A 109 -9.54 -0.09 -13.60
CA GLY A 109 -9.78 -0.93 -14.77
C GLY A 109 -11.11 -0.60 -15.47
N MET A 110 -12.20 -0.41 -14.71
CA MET A 110 -13.50 -0.01 -15.25
C MET A 110 -13.45 1.37 -15.94
N ILE A 111 -12.77 2.33 -15.33
CA ILE A 111 -12.58 3.68 -15.91
C ILE A 111 -11.82 3.57 -17.24
N LEU A 112 -10.75 2.77 -17.27
CA LEU A 112 -9.90 2.59 -18.44
C LEU A 112 -10.65 1.89 -19.59
N ILE A 113 -11.41 0.83 -19.29
CA ILE A 113 -12.29 0.16 -20.26
C ILE A 113 -13.33 1.14 -20.81
N SER A 114 -13.92 1.98 -19.96
CA SER A 114 -14.90 2.97 -20.41
C SER A 114 -14.29 4.05 -21.31
N ALA A 115 -13.07 4.50 -21.00
CA ALA A 115 -12.32 5.43 -21.83
C ALA A 115 -12.00 4.83 -23.21
N LEU A 116 -11.56 3.56 -23.27
CA LEU A 116 -11.33 2.82 -24.51
C LEU A 116 -12.62 2.71 -25.35
N LEU A 117 -13.74 2.36 -24.72
CA LEU A 117 -15.05 2.29 -25.40
C LEU A 117 -15.51 3.64 -25.94
N LEU A 118 -15.22 4.73 -25.23
CA LEU A 118 -15.49 6.09 -25.72
C LEU A 118 -14.63 6.41 -26.95
N PHE A 119 -13.33 6.11 -26.87
CA PHE A 119 -12.39 6.34 -27.96
C PHE A 119 -12.79 5.58 -29.22
N TYR A 120 -13.09 4.28 -29.09
CA TYR A 120 -13.55 3.44 -30.19
C TYR A 120 -14.83 4.00 -30.84
N ASN A 121 -15.83 4.37 -30.04
CA ASN A 121 -17.10 4.87 -30.57
C ASN A 121 -16.97 6.24 -31.24
N LYS A 122 -16.07 7.11 -30.78
CA LYS A 122 -15.93 8.47 -31.33
C LYS A 122 -14.91 8.56 -32.47
N VAL A 123 -13.85 7.76 -32.44
CA VAL A 123 -12.72 7.88 -33.36
C VAL A 123 -12.72 6.76 -34.39
N ALA A 124 -12.81 5.50 -33.95
CA ALA A 124 -12.70 4.35 -34.84
C ALA A 124 -13.98 4.09 -35.64
N LYS A 125 -15.15 4.21 -35.02
CA LYS A 125 -16.45 3.96 -35.66
C LYS A 125 -16.95 5.12 -36.55
N ARG A 126 -16.36 6.31 -36.44
CA ARG A 126 -16.71 7.49 -37.27
C ARG A 126 -15.83 7.63 -38.51
N ARG A 127 -14.82 6.78 -38.68
CA ARG A 127 -14.20 6.48 -39.98
C ARG A 127 -14.91 5.29 -40.60
#